data_AF-A0A9X1SS34-F1
#
_entry.id   AF-A0A9X1SS34-F1
#
_cell.length_a   1.000
_cell.length_b   1.000
_cell.length_c   1.000
_cell.angle_alpha   90.00
_cell.angle_beta   90.00
_cell.angle_gamma   90.00
#
_symmetry.space_group_name_H-M   'P 1'
#
loop_
_entity.id
_entity.type
_entity.pdbx_description
1 polymer ?
#
loop_
_entity_poly.entity_id
_entity_poly.type
_entity_poly.pdbx_seq_one_letter_code
_entity_poly.pdbx_strand_id
1 'polypeptide(L)'
;MSDSRPAFADRLNELFATIGQRDESGTWREFSTPYVARAISEDPGHDTTLSRVYLATLRSGSNTNPTIAVVRAIAAFFDRHRAAHDAPITAAYLLGEDAQEIEWRQKLADHQVRAIAMRAGEMSPQLRRQVLRMLDVLDETGSAAD
;
A
#
# COMPACT_ATOMS: atom_id res chain seq x y z
N MET A 1 12.18 -23.41 2.93
CA MET A 1 12.37 -21.95 3.05
C MET A 1 11.02 -21.34 2.70
N SER A 2 10.12 -21.20 3.67
CA SER A 2 8.83 -20.54 3.41
C SER A 2 9.08 -19.07 3.18
N ASP A 3 8.47 -18.56 2.11
CA ASP A 3 8.38 -17.14 1.78
C ASP A 3 7.59 -16.45 2.92
N SER A 4 8.28 -16.02 3.98
CA SER A 4 7.64 -15.51 5.21
C SER A 4 7.21 -14.06 5.04
N ARG A 5 6.32 -13.82 4.08
CA ARG A 5 5.54 -12.58 4.08
C ARG A 5 4.62 -12.61 5.32
N PRO A 6 4.61 -11.57 6.16
CA PRO A 6 3.73 -11.52 7.32
C PRO A 6 2.28 -11.60 6.87
N ALA A 7 1.47 -12.38 7.59
CA ALA A 7 0.08 -12.63 7.24
C ALA A 7 -0.73 -11.33 7.34
N PHE A 8 -1.88 -11.28 6.66
CA PHE A 8 -2.79 -10.12 6.73
C PHE A 8 -3.08 -9.69 8.19
N ALA A 9 -3.29 -10.66 9.07
CA ALA A 9 -3.53 -10.42 10.49
C ALA A 9 -2.36 -9.71 11.18
N ASP A 10 -1.11 -10.07 10.85
CA ASP A 10 0.09 -9.47 11.45
C ASP A 10 0.20 -7.99 11.09
N ARG A 11 0.06 -7.67 9.79
CA ARG A 11 0.11 -6.29 9.29
C ARG A 11 -1.06 -5.46 9.83
N LEU A 12 -2.25 -6.05 9.90
CA LEU A 12 -3.39 -5.40 10.50
C LEU A 12 -3.13 -5.08 11.98
N ASN A 13 -2.57 -6.01 12.75
CA ASN A 13 -2.26 -5.79 14.15
C ASN A 13 -1.14 -4.75 14.33
N GLU A 14 -0.16 -4.70 13.42
CA GLU A 14 0.87 -3.66 13.38
C GLU A 14 0.27 -2.26 13.25
N LEU A 15 -0.71 -2.07 12.35
CA LEU A 15 -1.39 -0.78 12.21
C LEU A 15 -2.10 -0.34 13.50
N PHE A 16 -2.74 -1.28 14.20
CA PHE A 16 -3.39 -0.96 15.48
C PHE A 16 -2.40 -0.61 16.59
N ALA A 17 -1.22 -1.22 16.59
CA ALA A 17 -0.17 -0.99 17.58
C ALA A 17 0.63 0.29 17.31
N THR A 18 0.67 0.75 16.07
CA THR A 18 1.48 1.92 15.66
C THR A 18 0.62 3.18 15.48
N ILE A 19 -0.64 3.03 15.11
CA ILE A 19 -1.55 4.13 14.83
C ILE A 19 -2.67 4.12 15.85
N GLY A 20 -2.74 5.21 16.60
CA GLY A 20 -3.67 5.37 17.71
C GLY A 20 -4.17 6.79 17.80
N GLN A 21 -4.91 7.05 18.87
CA GLN A 21 -5.46 8.36 19.21
C GLN A 21 -4.84 8.87 20.50
N ARG A 22 -4.82 10.19 20.66
CA ARG A 22 -4.58 10.80 21.97
C ARG A 22 -5.91 10.94 22.68
N ASP A 23 -5.97 10.48 23.93
CA ASP A 23 -7.13 10.73 24.79
C ASP A 23 -7.16 12.19 25.28
N GLU A 24 -8.19 12.55 26.06
CA GLU A 24 -8.38 13.90 26.60
C GLU A 24 -7.20 14.38 27.48
N SER A 25 -6.43 13.43 28.05
CA SER A 25 -5.23 13.73 28.85
C SER A 25 -3.96 13.88 27.99
N GLY A 26 -4.08 13.71 26.67
CA GLY A 26 -2.97 13.71 25.73
C GLY A 26 -2.19 12.40 25.68
N THR A 27 -2.63 11.35 26.38
CA THR A 27 -1.97 10.04 26.41
C THR A 27 -2.30 9.28 25.14
N TRP A 28 -1.29 8.72 24.49
CA TRP A 28 -1.49 7.90 23.30
C TRP A 28 -2.13 6.56 23.66
N ARG A 29 -3.14 6.13 22.89
CA ARG A 29 -3.80 4.84 23.02
C ARG A 29 -4.10 4.23 21.65
N GLU A 30 -3.95 2.91 21.58
CA GLU A 30 -4.38 2.12 20.43
C GLU A 30 -5.89 2.31 20.16
N PHE A 31 -6.27 2.22 18.88
CA PHE A 31 -7.68 2.14 18.54
C PHE A 31 -8.29 0.82 19.01
N SER A 32 -9.52 0.86 19.53
CA SER A 32 -10.22 -0.37 19.87
C SER A 32 -10.85 -0.99 18.61
N THR A 33 -10.88 -2.33 18.52
CA THR A 33 -11.57 -3.05 17.42
C THR A 33 -13.03 -2.59 17.23
N PRO A 34 -13.86 -2.41 18.28
CA PRO A 34 -15.21 -1.90 18.13
C PRO A 34 -15.26 -0.49 17.53
N TYR A 35 -14.33 0.38 17.93
CA TYR A 35 -14.25 1.75 17.42
C TYR A 35 -13.92 1.76 15.93
N VAL A 36 -12.87 1.05 15.50
CA VAL A 36 -12.46 1.00 14.08
C VAL A 36 -13.56 0.42 13.20
N ALA A 37 -14.18 -0.68 13.62
CA ALA A 37 -15.26 -1.32 12.89
C ALA A 37 -16.47 -0.37 12.68
N ARG A 38 -16.83 0.36 13.75
CA ARG A 38 -17.89 1.37 13.71
C ARG A 38 -17.51 2.55 12.80
N ALA A 39 -16.34 3.14 13.01
CA ALA A 39 -15.88 4.30 12.25
C ALA A 39 -15.80 4.02 10.75
N ILE A 40 -15.34 2.82 10.37
CA ILE A 40 -15.38 2.36 8.97
C ILE A 40 -16.83 2.26 8.47
N SER A 41 -17.71 1.58 9.21
CA SER A 41 -19.09 1.38 8.76
C SER A 41 -19.91 2.67 8.66
N GLU A 42 -19.55 3.70 9.43
CA GLU A 42 -20.20 5.02 9.42
C GLU A 42 -19.55 5.99 8.42
N ASP A 43 -18.49 5.59 7.71
CA ASP A 43 -17.79 6.44 6.76
C ASP A 43 -18.59 6.61 5.45
N PRO A 44 -19.05 7.83 5.11
CA PRO A 44 -19.82 8.06 3.89
C PRO A 44 -18.98 7.95 2.61
N GLY A 45 -17.65 7.83 2.71
CA GLY A 45 -16.75 7.71 1.57
C GLY A 45 -16.77 6.35 0.87
N HIS A 46 -17.46 5.35 1.43
CA HIS A 46 -17.60 4.03 0.81
C HIS A 46 -18.84 3.28 1.34
N ASP A 47 -19.27 2.24 0.63
CA ASP A 47 -20.46 1.44 1.00
C ASP A 47 -20.11 0.17 1.82
N THR A 48 -18.92 0.12 2.42
CA THR A 48 -18.43 -1.06 3.16
C THR A 48 -18.90 -1.04 4.61
N THR A 49 -19.68 -2.05 5.00
CA THR A 49 -20.00 -2.32 6.41
C THR A 49 -19.03 -3.34 7.00
N LEU A 50 -18.51 -3.06 8.19
CA LEU A 50 -17.53 -3.91 8.90
C LEU A 50 -17.97 -4.13 10.34
N SER A 51 -18.40 -5.36 10.68
CA SER A 51 -18.80 -5.69 12.04
C SER A 51 -17.58 -5.86 12.97
N ARG A 52 -17.76 -5.55 14.27
CA ARG A 52 -16.75 -5.78 15.32
C ARG A 52 -16.25 -7.22 15.32
N VAL A 53 -17.17 -8.19 15.22
CA VAL A 53 -16.83 -9.62 15.27
C VAL A 53 -15.99 -10.00 14.06
N TYR A 54 -16.35 -9.52 12.87
CA TYR A 54 -15.60 -9.81 11.66
C TYR A 54 -14.19 -9.20 11.70
N LEU A 55 -14.05 -7.95 12.14
CA LEU A 55 -12.73 -7.34 12.30
C LEU A 55 -11.87 -8.07 13.36
N ALA A 56 -12.49 -8.59 14.41
CA ALA A 56 -11.79 -9.41 15.40
C ALA A 56 -11.28 -10.74 14.81
N THR A 57 -12.07 -11.42 13.97
CA THR A 57 -11.62 -12.68 13.32
C THR A 57 -10.53 -12.44 12.27
N LEU A 58 -10.54 -11.27 11.61
CA LEU A 58 -9.45 -10.84 10.74
C LEU A 58 -8.16 -10.60 11.52
N ARG A 59 -8.25 -9.89 12.67
CA ARG A 59 -7.10 -9.63 13.56
C ARG A 59 -6.51 -10.89 14.18
N SER A 60 -7.33 -11.89 14.49
CA SER A 60 -6.85 -13.17 15.02
C SER A 60 -6.29 -14.11 13.95
N GLY A 61 -6.48 -13.79 12.66
CA GLY A 61 -6.17 -14.69 11.56
C GLY A 61 -7.13 -15.87 11.42
N SER A 62 -8.22 -15.92 12.20
CA SER A 62 -9.26 -16.95 12.05
C SER A 62 -10.04 -16.78 10.74
N ASN A 63 -10.15 -15.55 10.24
CA ASN A 63 -10.55 -15.26 8.88
C ASN A 63 -9.37 -14.61 8.16
N THR A 64 -8.98 -15.18 7.02
CA THR A 64 -7.78 -14.77 6.27
C THR A 64 -8.08 -14.18 4.90
N ASN A 65 -9.35 -14.16 4.48
CA ASN A 65 -9.75 -13.77 3.13
C ASN A 65 -10.80 -12.65 3.13
N PRO A 66 -10.43 -11.43 3.57
CA PRO A 66 -11.31 -10.27 3.46
C PRO A 66 -11.55 -9.87 2.00
N THR A 67 -12.72 -9.28 1.73
CA THR A 67 -12.96 -8.68 0.41
C THR A 67 -12.03 -7.47 0.22
N ILE A 68 -11.69 -7.16 -1.04
CA ILE A 68 -10.85 -6.00 -1.34
C ILE A 68 -11.46 -4.68 -0.86
N ALA A 69 -12.79 -4.58 -0.81
CA ALA A 69 -13.50 -3.42 -0.29
C ALA A 69 -13.22 -3.22 1.21
N VAL A 70 -13.26 -4.30 2.00
CA VAL A 70 -12.90 -4.28 3.43
C VAL A 70 -11.45 -3.90 3.64
N VAL A 71 -10.54 -4.46 2.84
CA VAL A 71 -9.10 -4.12 2.93
C VAL A 71 -8.87 -2.63 2.63
N ARG A 72 -9.49 -2.10 1.57
CA ARG A 72 -9.39 -0.67 1.22
C ARG A 72 -9.96 0.23 2.31
N ALA A 73 -11.11 -0.13 2.88
CA ALA A 73 -11.74 0.62 3.96
C ALA A 73 -10.86 0.66 5.22
N ILE A 74 -10.26 -0.47 5.59
CA ILE A 74 -9.30 -0.55 6.71
C ILE A 74 -8.07 0.31 6.43
N ALA A 75 -7.46 0.19 5.24
CA ALA A 75 -6.31 1.00 4.87
C ALA A 75 -6.61 2.50 4.93
N ALA A 76 -7.74 2.93 4.36
CA ALA A 76 -8.17 4.33 4.35
C ALA A 76 -8.48 4.89 5.75
N PHE A 77 -8.98 4.06 6.67
CA PHE A 77 -9.13 4.44 8.07
C PHE A 77 -7.76 4.75 8.69
N PHE A 78 -6.80 3.84 8.59
CA PHE A 78 -5.49 4.02 9.21
C PHE A 78 -4.67 5.13 8.54
N ASP A 79 -4.75 5.26 7.21
CA ASP A 79 -4.04 6.32 6.47
C ASP A 79 -4.48 7.74 6.89
N ARG A 80 -5.75 7.94 7.26
CA ARG A 80 -6.21 9.25 7.77
C ARG A 80 -5.72 9.57 9.18
N HIS A 81 -5.32 8.56 9.95
CA HIS A 81 -4.89 8.71 11.33
C HIS A 81 -3.36 8.60 11.51
N ARG A 82 -2.61 8.34 10.43
CA ARG A 82 -1.14 8.35 10.45
C ARG A 82 -0.59 9.77 10.57
N ALA A 83 0.70 9.91 10.92
CA ALA A 83 1.35 11.22 10.87
C ALA A 83 1.56 11.65 9.42
N ALA A 84 1.35 12.94 9.09
CA ALA A 84 1.34 13.44 7.71
C ALA A 84 2.61 13.12 6.90
N HIS A 85 3.77 12.99 7.57
CA HIS A 85 5.06 12.71 6.94
C HIS A 85 5.35 11.21 6.72
N ASP A 86 4.52 10.31 7.24
CA ASP A 86 4.71 8.86 7.06
C ASP A 86 4.31 8.41 5.64
N ALA A 87 4.78 7.24 5.24
CA ALA A 87 4.36 6.62 3.98
C ALA A 87 2.84 6.33 4.00
N PRO A 88 2.14 6.48 2.88
CA PRO A 88 0.70 6.22 2.81
C PRO A 88 0.38 4.75 3.04
N ILE A 89 -0.70 4.49 3.76
CA ILE A 89 -1.17 3.14 4.06
C ILE A 89 -2.15 2.71 2.98
N THR A 90 -1.82 1.64 2.28
CA THR A 90 -2.59 1.16 1.13
C THR A 90 -3.13 -0.24 1.35
N ALA A 91 -4.14 -0.63 0.55
CA ALA A 91 -4.61 -2.01 0.53
C ALA A 91 -3.50 -3.01 0.16
N ALA A 92 -2.60 -2.57 -0.71
CA ALA A 92 -1.41 -3.31 -1.13
C ALA A 92 -0.48 -3.66 0.05
N TYR A 93 -0.21 -2.68 0.93
CA TYR A 93 0.54 -2.91 2.16
C TYR A 93 -0.14 -4.00 3.02
N LEU A 94 -1.45 -3.93 3.24
CA LEU A 94 -2.17 -4.93 4.04
C LEU A 94 -2.16 -6.33 3.41
N LEU A 95 -2.19 -6.43 2.09
CA LEU A 95 -2.17 -7.71 1.36
C LEU A 95 -0.77 -8.31 1.22
N GLY A 96 0.27 -7.58 1.61
CA GLY A 96 1.64 -8.01 1.39
C GLY A 96 2.06 -8.09 -0.06
N GLU A 97 1.45 -7.23 -0.87
CA GLU A 97 2.01 -6.87 -2.16
C GLU A 97 3.30 -6.06 -1.91
N ASP A 98 4.35 -6.39 -2.63
CA ASP A 98 5.62 -5.71 -2.51
C ASP A 98 5.46 -4.28 -3.08
N ALA A 99 5.81 -3.27 -2.28
CA ALA A 99 5.77 -1.87 -2.70
C ALA A 99 6.56 -1.65 -4.00
N GLN A 100 7.68 -2.37 -4.15
CA GLN A 100 8.45 -2.38 -5.37
C GLN A 100 7.63 -3.01 -6.51
N GLU A 101 7.01 -4.17 -6.32
CA GLU A 101 6.18 -4.79 -7.37
C GLU A 101 5.02 -3.88 -7.83
N ILE A 102 4.39 -3.14 -6.91
CA ILE A 102 3.33 -2.18 -7.23
C ILE A 102 3.87 -0.99 -8.02
N GLU A 103 4.98 -0.40 -7.56
CA GLU A 103 5.64 0.71 -8.27
C GLU A 103 6.04 0.28 -9.69
N TRP A 104 6.59 -0.92 -9.83
CA TRP A 104 6.95 -1.49 -11.13
C TRP A 104 5.72 -1.71 -12.01
N ARG A 105 4.62 -2.24 -11.46
CA ARG A 105 3.34 -2.38 -12.19
C ARG A 105 2.78 -1.03 -12.63
N GLN A 106 2.89 0.01 -11.81
CA GLN A 106 2.46 1.36 -12.17
C GLN A 106 3.34 1.97 -13.27
N LYS A 107 4.67 1.87 -13.14
CA LYS A 107 5.62 2.29 -14.18
C LYS A 107 5.35 1.58 -15.51
N LEU A 108 5.05 0.28 -15.49
CA LEU A 108 4.68 -0.49 -16.68
C LEU A 108 3.25 -0.22 -17.17
N ALA A 109 2.36 0.31 -16.33
CA ALA A 109 1.04 0.75 -16.76
C ALA A 109 1.09 2.07 -17.53
N ASP A 110 2.18 2.84 -17.42
CA ASP A 110 2.37 4.04 -18.21
C ASP A 110 2.42 3.72 -19.72
N HIS A 111 1.66 4.46 -20.52
CA HIS A 111 1.57 4.25 -21.97
C HIS A 111 2.90 4.52 -22.67
N GLN A 112 3.65 5.55 -22.23
CA GLN A 112 4.94 5.90 -22.80
C GLN A 112 5.98 4.84 -22.48
N VAL A 113 6.00 4.33 -21.24
CA VAL A 113 6.90 3.23 -20.84
C VAL A 113 6.59 1.96 -21.65
N ARG A 114 5.30 1.63 -21.86
CA ARG A 114 4.90 0.51 -22.73
C ARG A 114 5.34 0.69 -24.17
N ALA A 115 5.19 1.90 -24.73
CA ALA A 115 5.63 2.19 -26.09
C ALA A 115 7.15 2.03 -26.25
N ILE A 116 7.94 2.48 -25.28
CA ILE A 116 9.40 2.30 -25.26
C ILE A 116 9.74 0.81 -25.17
N ALA A 117 9.10 0.06 -24.27
CA ALA A 117 9.34 -1.37 -24.10
C ALA A 117 9.03 -2.18 -25.37
N MET A 118 7.90 -1.91 -26.03
CA MET A 118 7.53 -2.55 -27.30
C MET A 118 8.58 -2.29 -28.38
N ARG A 119 9.01 -1.03 -28.53
CA ARG A 119 10.03 -0.66 -29.51
C ARG A 119 11.38 -1.26 -29.18
N ALA A 120 11.76 -1.32 -27.90
CA ALA A 120 13.02 -1.93 -27.46
C ALA A 120 13.05 -3.45 -27.70
N GLY A 121 11.89 -4.12 -27.67
CA GLY A 121 11.73 -5.53 -28.03
C GLY A 121 12.13 -5.83 -29.47
N GLU A 122 11.88 -4.90 -30.39
CA GLU A 122 12.20 -5.01 -31.81
C GLU A 122 13.67 -4.64 -32.14
N MET A 123 14.39 -4.02 -31.20
CA MET A 123 15.78 -3.61 -31.38
C MET A 123 16.76 -4.76 -31.22
N SER A 124 17.88 -4.69 -31.95
CA SER A 124 19.02 -5.57 -31.71
C SER A 124 19.61 -5.35 -30.30
N PRO A 125 20.24 -6.37 -29.68
CA PRO A 125 20.83 -6.24 -28.35
C PRO A 125 21.86 -5.11 -28.23
N GLN A 126 22.63 -4.86 -29.29
CA GLN A 126 23.63 -3.79 -29.37
C GLN A 126 22.96 -2.41 -29.31
N LEU A 127 21.90 -2.22 -30.10
CA LEU A 127 21.16 -0.96 -30.14
C LEU A 127 20.43 -0.70 -28.83
N ARG A 128 19.83 -1.73 -28.22
CA ARG A 128 19.18 -1.62 -26.90
C ARG A 128 20.16 -1.14 -25.82
N ARG A 129 21.38 -1.68 -25.78
CA ARG A 129 22.43 -1.20 -24.85
C ARG A 129 22.86 0.24 -25.11
N GLN A 130 22.87 0.67 -26.37
CA GLN A 130 23.27 2.03 -26.72
C GLN A 130 22.20 3.06 -26.35
N VAL A 131 20.92 2.70 -26.51
CA VAL A 131 19.78 3.49 -26.04
C VAL A 131 19.78 3.61 -24.51
N LEU A 132 20.00 2.50 -23.78
CA LEU A 132 20.09 2.53 -22.31
C LEU A 132 21.18 3.51 -21.83
N ARG A 133 22.37 3.48 -22.42
CA ARG A 133 23.44 4.43 -22.08
C ARG A 133 23.09 5.88 -22.38
N MET A 134 22.31 6.15 -23.42
CA MET A 134 21.84 7.51 -23.71
C MET A 134 20.84 7.99 -22.66
N LEU A 135 19.95 7.12 -22.17
CA LEU A 135 19.02 7.43 -21.09
C LEU A 135 19.78 7.77 -19.80
N ASP A 136 20.81 6.98 -19.44
CA ASP A 136 21.64 7.22 -18.26
C ASP A 136 22.25 8.65 -18.26
N VAL A 137 22.78 9.09 -19.41
CA VAL A 137 23.36 10.44 -19.57
C VAL A 137 22.28 11.53 -19.44
N LEU A 138 21.10 11.31 -20.00
CA LEU A 138 20.01 12.29 -19.96
C LEU A 138 19.47 12.48 -18.54
N ASP A 139 19.35 11.38 -17.78
CA ASP A 139 18.92 11.41 -16.38
C ASP A 139 19.93 12.15 -15.48
N GLU A 140 21.24 11.97 -15.72
CA GLU A 140 22.29 12.71 -15.02
C GLU A 140 22.23 14.23 -15.29
N THR A 141 21.94 14.63 -16.53
CA THR A 141 21.79 16.07 -16.89
C THR A 141 20.50 16.71 -16.38
N GLY A 142 19.43 15.93 -16.17
CA GLY A 142 18.17 16.43 -15.60
C GLY A 142 18.25 16.68 -14.09
N SER A 143 19.04 15.87 -13.37
CA SER A 143 19.25 15.97 -11.92
C SER A 143 20.14 17.16 -11.49
N ALA A 144 21.00 17.65 -12.40
CA ALA A 144 21.88 18.80 -12.15
C ALA A 144 21.23 20.17 -12.37
N ALA A 145 19.96 20.20 -12.81
CA ALA A 145 19.24 21.43 -13.18
C ALA A 145 18.14 21.83 -12.18
N ASP A 146 18.05 21.17 -11.02
CA ASP A 146 17.11 21.48 -9.93
C ASP A 146 17.86 21.86 -8.63
#